data_AF-B8HAD4-F1
#
_entry.id   AF-B8HAD4-F1
#
_cell.length_a   1.000
_cell.length_b   1.000
_cell.length_c   1.000
_cell.angle_alpha   90.00
_cell.angle_beta   90.00
_cell.angle_gamma   90.00
#
_symmetry.space_group_name_H-M   'P 1'
#
loop_
_entity.id
_entity.type
_entity.pdbx_description
1 polymer ?
#
loop_
_entity_poly.entity_id
_entity_poly.type
_entity_poly.pdbx_seq_one_letter_code
_entity_poly.pdbx_strand_id
1 'polypeptide(L)'
;MPIGLLKDKIAKLAEGGRRAYSGAAQLNAGAEKLDSGAVALSDGAGRLKAGTSTLTAGADELNAGAGRLTAGFATLAERLNSTDPHNPGVVLGTSLLADGTAKIRTGMDGVPGDPEKPGLIYAANTLHDGTAKLMTGINGDGDPANPGLLAGAQALSDGTVQLSAGAGKLQAGSSQLAEGTGKLAEGNGKLDDGSGKLAEGAGSPANGNSQLAAGTEELQAKVAAVSPSSWLNGPATALLLVALLLAAGVAAFLVLRRRSARPGTD
;
A
#
# COMPACT_ATOMS: atom_id res chain seq x y z
N MET A 1 -13.19 21.04 -3.02
CA MET A 1 -13.68 19.86 -2.28
C MET A 1 -13.94 20.27 -0.84
N PRO A 2 -15.09 19.95 -0.25
CA PRO A 2 -15.30 20.15 1.19
C PRO A 2 -14.31 19.30 1.99
N ILE A 3 -13.76 19.86 3.08
CA ILE A 3 -12.73 19.24 3.93
C ILE A 3 -13.15 17.85 4.45
N GLY A 4 -14.45 17.65 4.71
CA GLY A 4 -14.99 16.33 5.11
C GLY A 4 -14.69 15.23 4.09
N LEU A 5 -14.92 15.48 2.80
CA LEU A 5 -14.62 14.51 1.74
C LEU A 5 -13.12 14.22 1.61
N LEU A 6 -12.25 15.19 1.91
CA LEU A 6 -10.81 14.99 1.90
C LEU A 6 -10.37 14.10 3.07
N LYS A 7 -10.89 14.33 4.28
CA LYS A 7 -10.62 13.50 5.46
C LYS A 7 -11.06 12.05 5.22
N ASP A 8 -12.25 11.85 4.65
CA ASP A 8 -12.76 10.50 4.35
C ASP A 8 -11.89 9.75 3.32
N LYS A 9 -11.45 10.45 2.27
CA LYS A 9 -10.55 9.86 1.27
C LYS A 9 -9.20 9.45 1.87
N ILE A 10 -8.66 10.26 2.78
CA ILE A 10 -7.38 9.96 3.44
C ILE A 10 -7.53 8.82 4.45
N ALA A 11 -8.63 8.75 5.18
CA ALA A 11 -8.93 7.62 6.06
C ALA A 11 -9.01 6.32 5.27
N LYS A 12 -9.69 6.33 4.11
CA LYS A 12 -9.75 5.17 3.19
C LYS A 12 -8.37 4.81 2.64
N LEU A 13 -7.53 5.79 2.31
CA LEU A 13 -6.16 5.56 1.85
C LEU A 13 -5.31 4.91 2.95
N ALA A 14 -5.38 5.41 4.18
CA ALA A 14 -4.66 4.85 5.32
C ALA A 14 -5.10 3.41 5.62
N GLU A 15 -6.40 3.12 5.52
CA GLU A 15 -6.92 1.76 5.65
C GLU A 15 -6.44 0.85 4.51
N GLY A 16 -6.46 1.34 3.27
CA GLY A 16 -5.88 0.64 2.13
C GLY A 16 -4.39 0.32 2.33
N GLY A 17 -3.62 1.27 2.87
CA GLY A 17 -2.21 1.09 3.21
C GLY A 17 -1.99 0.00 4.27
N ARG A 18 -2.78 -0.01 5.35
CA ARG A 18 -2.72 -1.07 6.37
C ARG A 18 -3.05 -2.44 5.81
N ARG A 19 -4.10 -2.53 4.98
CA ARG A 19 -4.50 -3.78 4.30
C ARG A 19 -3.40 -4.28 3.37
N ALA A 20 -2.78 -3.38 2.60
CA ALA A 20 -1.66 -3.72 1.73
C ALA A 20 -0.46 -4.24 2.53
N TYR A 21 -0.12 -3.58 3.65
CA TYR A 21 0.97 -4.01 4.53
C TYR A 21 0.71 -5.39 5.14
N SER A 22 -0.50 -5.61 5.69
CA SER A 22 -0.89 -6.91 6.23
C SER A 22 -0.89 -8.00 5.16
N GLY A 23 -1.38 -7.71 3.96
CA GLY A 23 -1.37 -8.65 2.84
C GLY A 23 0.04 -9.00 2.39
N ALA A 24 0.94 -8.01 2.33
CA ALA A 24 2.34 -8.23 2.00
C ALA A 24 3.06 -9.07 3.07
N ALA A 25 2.77 -8.85 4.35
CA ALA A 25 3.31 -9.69 5.43
C ALA A 25 2.82 -11.15 5.34
N GLN A 26 1.55 -11.37 4.97
CA GLN A 26 1.01 -12.71 4.72
C GLN A 26 1.68 -13.38 3.51
N LEU A 27 1.88 -12.64 2.42
CA LEU A 27 2.59 -13.12 1.24
C LEU A 27 4.03 -13.50 1.58
N ASN A 28 4.73 -12.69 2.38
CA ASN A 28 6.09 -12.97 2.83
C ASN A 28 6.15 -14.28 3.62
N ALA A 29 5.25 -14.47 4.59
CA ALA A 29 5.16 -15.73 5.34
C ALA A 29 4.84 -16.94 4.43
N GLY A 30 4.06 -16.73 3.36
CA GLY A 30 3.80 -17.75 2.34
C GLY A 30 5.03 -18.06 1.50
N ALA A 31 5.81 -17.05 1.12
CA ALA A 31 7.03 -17.20 0.34
C ALA A 31 8.13 -17.91 1.14
N GLU A 32 8.29 -17.61 2.43
CA GLU A 32 9.21 -18.33 3.34
C GLU A 32 8.84 -19.82 3.46
N LYS A 33 7.54 -20.14 3.51
CA LYS A 33 7.07 -21.54 3.49
C LYS A 33 7.34 -22.22 2.16
N LEU A 34 7.18 -21.50 1.05
CA LEU A 34 7.50 -22.03 -0.28
C LEU A 34 9.00 -22.32 -0.41
N ASP A 35 9.85 -21.39 0.03
CA ASP A 35 11.30 -21.53 0.01
C ASP A 35 11.76 -22.74 0.83
N SER A 36 11.33 -22.84 2.09
CA SER A 36 11.61 -24.02 2.93
C SER A 36 11.07 -25.32 2.33
N GLY A 37 9.91 -25.29 1.68
CA GLY A 37 9.37 -26.41 0.94
C GLY A 37 10.21 -26.81 -0.29
N ALA A 38 10.74 -25.84 -1.02
CA ALA A 38 11.62 -26.06 -2.17
C ALA A 38 12.97 -26.66 -1.74
N VAL A 39 13.53 -26.21 -0.61
CA VAL A 39 14.73 -26.81 0.00
C VAL A 39 14.48 -28.26 0.37
N ALA A 40 13.38 -28.56 1.08
CA ALA A 40 13.02 -29.92 1.45
C ALA A 40 12.80 -30.84 0.23
N LEU A 41 12.20 -30.29 -0.84
CA LEU A 41 12.03 -31.01 -2.11
C LEU A 41 13.38 -31.30 -2.79
N SER A 42 14.31 -30.34 -2.78
CA SER A 42 15.67 -30.53 -3.30
C SER A 42 16.41 -31.63 -2.55
N ASP A 43 16.37 -31.61 -1.22
CA ASP A 43 16.97 -32.65 -0.38
C ASP A 43 16.37 -34.04 -0.67
N GLY A 44 15.04 -34.10 -0.79
CA GLY A 44 14.32 -35.32 -1.13
C GLY A 44 14.70 -35.85 -2.52
N ALA A 45 14.76 -34.98 -3.52
CA ALA A 45 15.18 -35.33 -4.88
C ALA A 45 16.65 -35.76 -4.94
N GLY A 46 17.53 -35.14 -4.13
CA GLY A 46 18.93 -35.53 -4.00
C GLY A 46 19.09 -36.93 -3.43
N ARG A 47 18.33 -37.26 -2.37
CA ARG A 47 18.28 -38.61 -1.80
C ARG A 47 17.74 -39.63 -2.79
N LEU A 48 16.69 -39.28 -3.54
CA LEU A 48 16.13 -40.13 -4.57
C LEU A 48 17.15 -40.41 -5.69
N LYS A 49 17.85 -39.38 -6.18
CA LYS A 49 18.92 -39.52 -7.19
C LYS A 49 20.08 -40.41 -6.70
N ALA A 50 20.46 -40.28 -5.43
CA ALA A 50 21.46 -41.17 -4.84
C ALA A 50 20.98 -42.62 -4.77
N GLY A 51 19.71 -42.83 -4.39
CA GLY A 51 19.07 -44.15 -4.38
C GLY A 51 19.00 -44.78 -5.77
N THR A 52 18.63 -44.01 -6.81
CA THR A 52 18.57 -44.52 -8.19
C THR A 52 19.96 -44.81 -8.74
N SER A 53 20.98 -44.00 -8.41
CA SER A 53 22.37 -44.32 -8.74
C SER A 53 22.83 -45.64 -8.12
N THR A 54 22.41 -45.90 -6.87
CA THR A 54 22.73 -47.16 -6.18
C THR A 54 21.99 -48.34 -6.82
N LEU A 55 20.73 -48.15 -7.20
CA LEU A 55 19.93 -49.16 -7.90
C LEU A 55 20.55 -49.52 -9.25
N THR A 56 20.95 -48.53 -10.04
CA THR A 56 21.63 -48.76 -11.33
C THR A 56 22.91 -49.55 -11.13
N ALA A 57 23.78 -49.14 -10.19
CA ALA A 57 25.02 -49.88 -9.92
C ALA A 57 24.75 -51.33 -9.48
N GLY A 58 23.78 -51.55 -8.59
CA GLY A 58 23.38 -52.89 -8.16
C GLY A 58 22.78 -53.74 -9.29
N ALA A 59 22.03 -53.12 -10.22
CA ALA A 59 21.52 -53.79 -11.41
C ALA A 59 22.67 -54.23 -12.33
N ASP A 60 23.67 -53.37 -12.56
CA ASP A 60 24.85 -53.70 -13.35
C ASP A 60 25.66 -54.83 -12.70
N GLU A 61 25.86 -54.80 -11.39
CA GLU A 61 26.54 -55.85 -10.63
C GLU A 61 25.82 -57.21 -10.71
N LEU A 62 24.49 -57.20 -10.53
CA LEU A 62 23.67 -58.40 -10.64
C LEU A 62 23.74 -59.00 -12.05
N ASN A 63 23.66 -58.16 -13.07
CA ASN A 63 23.77 -58.60 -14.46
C ASN A 63 25.15 -59.20 -14.76
N ALA A 64 26.22 -58.54 -14.32
CA ALA A 64 27.58 -59.06 -14.44
C ALA A 64 27.74 -60.40 -13.68
N GLY A 65 27.15 -60.53 -12.50
CA GLY A 65 27.11 -61.78 -11.72
C GLY A 65 26.38 -62.90 -12.45
N ALA A 66 25.20 -62.63 -13.00
CA ALA A 66 24.43 -63.58 -13.80
C ALA A 66 25.19 -64.02 -15.06
N GLY A 67 25.92 -63.10 -15.70
CA GLY A 67 26.83 -63.39 -16.80
C GLY A 67 27.95 -64.36 -16.40
N ARG A 68 28.65 -64.10 -15.29
CA ARG A 68 29.69 -64.99 -14.77
C ARG A 68 29.16 -66.37 -14.39
N LEU A 69 27.98 -66.43 -13.76
CA LEU A 69 27.32 -67.70 -13.43
C LEU A 69 26.97 -68.50 -14.69
N THR A 70 26.38 -67.84 -15.70
CA THR A 70 26.07 -68.48 -17.00
C THR A 70 27.35 -69.08 -17.60
N ALA A 71 28.44 -68.31 -17.66
CA ALA A 71 29.71 -68.77 -18.21
C ALA A 71 30.28 -69.96 -17.42
N GLY A 72 30.24 -69.90 -16.08
CA GLY A 72 30.66 -71.00 -15.21
C GLY A 72 29.86 -72.28 -15.41
N PHE A 73 28.54 -72.19 -15.57
CA PHE A 73 27.70 -73.34 -15.86
C PHE A 73 27.94 -73.91 -17.25
N ALA A 74 28.23 -73.07 -18.25
CA ALA A 74 28.61 -73.54 -19.58
C ALA A 74 29.92 -74.35 -19.52
N THR A 75 30.94 -73.86 -18.80
CA THR A 75 32.20 -74.60 -18.59
C THR A 75 31.99 -75.89 -17.81
N LEU A 76 31.12 -75.87 -16.78
CA LEU A 76 30.81 -77.06 -15.99
C LEU A 76 30.07 -78.11 -16.82
N ALA A 77 29.09 -77.70 -17.62
CA ALA A 77 28.35 -78.57 -18.53
C ALA A 77 29.28 -79.25 -19.53
N GLU A 78 30.23 -78.50 -20.12
CA GLU A 78 31.23 -79.03 -21.05
C GLU A 78 32.11 -80.11 -20.40
N ARG A 79 32.56 -79.88 -19.15
CA ARG A 79 33.38 -80.85 -18.39
C ARG A 79 32.60 -82.07 -17.92
N LEU A 80 31.30 -81.93 -17.67
CA LEU A 80 30.43 -82.99 -17.18
C LEU A 80 29.71 -83.75 -18.30
N ASN A 81 29.91 -83.36 -19.56
CA ASN A 81 29.32 -84.02 -20.72
C ASN A 81 29.94 -85.42 -20.92
N SER A 82 29.42 -86.40 -20.18
CA SER A 82 29.57 -87.82 -20.51
C SER A 82 28.71 -88.11 -21.74
N THR A 83 29.30 -88.75 -22.76
CA THR A 83 28.56 -89.23 -23.95
C THR A 83 27.71 -90.46 -23.67
N ASP A 84 27.68 -90.96 -22.42
CA ASP A 84 26.93 -92.14 -22.00
C ASP A 84 25.41 -91.86 -21.88
N PRO A 85 24.57 -92.44 -22.76
CA PRO A 85 23.11 -92.23 -22.76
C PRO A 85 22.40 -92.72 -21.48
N HIS A 86 23.05 -93.55 -20.66
CA HIS A 86 22.43 -94.18 -19.49
C HIS A 86 22.62 -93.42 -18.18
N ASN A 87 23.35 -92.29 -18.16
CA ASN A 87 23.55 -91.50 -16.93
C ASN A 87 23.42 -89.97 -17.12
N PRO A 88 22.23 -89.45 -17.51
CA PRO A 88 22.02 -88.04 -17.89
C PRO A 88 21.88 -87.05 -16.70
N GLY A 89 21.98 -87.51 -15.45
CA GLY A 89 21.58 -86.75 -14.26
C GLY A 89 22.36 -85.44 -14.03
N VAL A 90 23.56 -85.31 -14.59
CA VAL A 90 24.43 -84.14 -14.42
C VAL A 90 24.17 -83.06 -15.49
N VAL A 91 23.74 -83.47 -16.68
CA VAL A 91 23.50 -82.57 -17.82
C VAL A 91 22.22 -81.76 -17.62
N LEU A 92 21.15 -82.37 -17.12
CA LEU A 92 19.86 -81.71 -16.88
C LEU A 92 19.96 -80.56 -15.86
N GLY A 93 20.67 -80.77 -14.74
CA GLY A 93 20.85 -79.75 -13.72
C GLY A 93 21.63 -78.53 -14.23
N THR A 94 22.73 -78.75 -14.96
CA THR A 94 23.51 -77.65 -15.55
C THR A 94 22.73 -76.90 -16.63
N SER A 95 21.91 -77.58 -17.42
CA SER A 95 21.04 -76.93 -18.42
C SER A 95 19.93 -76.11 -17.78
N LEU A 96 19.30 -76.59 -16.71
CA LEU A 96 18.29 -75.84 -15.95
C LEU A 96 18.88 -74.57 -15.32
N LEU A 97 20.09 -74.65 -14.78
CA LEU A 97 20.77 -73.48 -14.19
C LEU A 97 21.19 -72.48 -15.26
N ALA A 98 21.73 -72.93 -16.40
CA ALA A 98 22.07 -72.07 -17.52
C ALA A 98 20.84 -71.36 -18.12
N ASP A 99 19.70 -72.06 -18.22
CA ASP A 99 18.42 -71.46 -18.62
C ASP A 99 17.94 -70.43 -17.60
N GLY A 100 18.04 -70.73 -16.30
CA GLY A 100 17.73 -69.80 -15.23
C GLY A 100 18.57 -68.50 -15.29
N THR A 101 19.89 -68.60 -15.46
CA THR A 101 20.76 -67.42 -15.56
C THR A 101 20.57 -66.66 -16.88
N ALA A 102 20.18 -67.35 -17.96
CA ALA A 102 19.77 -66.70 -19.21
C ALA A 102 18.47 -65.90 -19.02
N LYS A 103 17.47 -66.45 -18.33
CA LYS A 103 16.23 -65.72 -17.99
C LYS A 103 16.49 -64.50 -17.11
N ILE A 104 17.37 -64.60 -16.12
CA ILE A 104 17.78 -63.44 -15.31
C ILE A 104 18.39 -62.37 -16.20
N ARG A 105 19.33 -62.73 -17.08
CA ARG A 105 19.96 -61.78 -18.00
C ARG A 105 18.95 -61.13 -18.95
N THR A 106 18.03 -61.89 -19.52
CA THR A 106 16.93 -61.32 -20.33
C THR A 106 16.05 -60.38 -19.51
N GLY A 107 15.81 -60.67 -18.22
CA GLY A 107 15.13 -59.73 -17.33
C GLY A 107 15.92 -58.45 -17.04
N MET A 108 17.25 -58.52 -16.99
CA MET A 108 18.15 -57.39 -16.72
C MET A 108 18.39 -56.50 -17.95
N ASP A 109 18.76 -57.12 -19.07
CA ASP A 109 19.08 -56.44 -20.34
C ASP A 109 17.81 -56.10 -21.14
N GLY A 110 16.77 -56.92 -20.98
CA GLY A 110 15.58 -56.91 -21.84
C GLY A 110 15.63 -58.02 -22.88
N VAL A 111 14.58 -58.12 -23.68
CA VAL A 111 14.56 -59.06 -24.81
C VAL A 111 15.46 -58.51 -25.92
N PRO A 112 16.50 -59.24 -26.37
CA PRO A 112 17.42 -58.74 -27.38
C PRO A 112 16.70 -58.33 -28.67
N GLY A 113 16.91 -57.10 -29.11
CA GLY A 113 16.31 -56.54 -30.33
C GLY A 113 14.84 -56.11 -30.21
N ASP A 114 14.23 -56.19 -29.02
CA ASP A 114 12.84 -55.79 -28.78
C ASP A 114 12.78 -54.57 -27.85
N PRO A 115 12.64 -53.34 -28.40
CA PRO A 115 12.58 -52.11 -27.60
C PRO A 115 11.30 -52.01 -26.76
N GLU A 116 10.26 -52.82 -27.03
CA GLU A 116 9.03 -52.83 -26.23
C GLU A 116 9.17 -53.63 -24.94
N LYS A 117 10.26 -54.40 -24.79
CA LYS A 117 10.56 -55.22 -23.61
C LYS A 117 11.92 -54.89 -23.01
N PRO A 118 12.10 -53.66 -22.50
CA PRO A 118 13.32 -53.27 -21.82
C PRO A 118 13.50 -54.06 -20.53
N GLY A 119 14.76 -54.33 -20.18
CA GLY A 119 15.10 -54.95 -18.92
C GLY A 119 15.20 -53.97 -17.76
N LEU A 120 15.50 -54.51 -16.57
CA LEU A 120 15.64 -53.75 -15.34
C LEU A 120 16.71 -52.66 -15.42
N ILE A 121 17.82 -52.89 -16.14
CA ILE A 121 18.90 -51.90 -16.30
C ILE A 121 18.39 -50.66 -17.03
N TYR A 122 17.63 -50.86 -18.11
CA TYR A 122 17.02 -49.75 -18.84
C TYR A 122 16.05 -48.96 -17.96
N ALA A 123 15.20 -49.66 -17.19
CA ALA A 123 14.27 -49.02 -16.27
C ALA A 123 15.01 -48.23 -15.17
N ALA A 124 16.08 -48.78 -14.60
CA ALA A 124 16.91 -48.11 -13.58
C ALA A 124 17.60 -46.86 -14.13
N ASN A 125 18.17 -46.94 -15.34
CA ASN A 125 18.78 -45.79 -16.02
C ASN A 125 17.74 -44.70 -16.36
N THR A 126 16.59 -45.10 -16.87
CA THR A 126 15.50 -44.15 -17.17
C THR A 126 15.03 -43.43 -15.90
N LEU A 127 14.93 -44.16 -14.79
CA LEU A 127 14.59 -43.59 -13.49
C LEU A 127 15.70 -42.65 -13.00
N HIS A 128 16.97 -43.04 -13.12
CA HIS A 128 18.12 -42.19 -12.80
C HIS A 128 18.09 -40.87 -13.59
N ASP A 129 17.92 -40.94 -14.90
CA ASP A 129 17.83 -39.76 -15.77
C ASP A 129 16.63 -38.88 -15.41
N GLY A 130 15.48 -39.48 -15.11
CA GLY A 130 14.30 -38.78 -14.61
C GLY A 130 14.59 -38.01 -13.32
N THR A 131 15.30 -38.63 -12.38
CA THR A 131 15.69 -37.97 -11.11
C THR A 131 16.76 -36.90 -11.31
N ALA A 132 17.64 -37.05 -12.30
CA ALA A 132 18.58 -36.00 -12.68
C ALA A 132 17.86 -34.78 -13.26
N LYS A 133 16.89 -35.00 -14.17
CA LYS A 133 16.04 -33.92 -14.71
C LYS A 133 15.21 -33.23 -13.63
N LEU A 134 14.66 -33.98 -12.69
CA LEU A 134 13.95 -33.42 -11.53
C LEU A 134 14.87 -32.52 -10.70
N MET A 135 16.09 -32.98 -10.41
CA MET A 135 17.09 -32.18 -9.69
C MET A 135 17.46 -30.91 -10.43
N THR A 136 17.66 -30.98 -11.75
CA THR A 136 17.88 -29.79 -12.58
C THR A 136 16.70 -28.83 -12.56
N GLY A 137 15.45 -29.33 -12.60
CA GLY A 137 14.27 -28.47 -12.47
C GLY A 137 14.18 -27.77 -11.11
N ILE A 138 14.63 -28.42 -10.03
CA ILE A 138 14.59 -27.84 -8.68
C ILE A 138 15.74 -26.85 -8.45
N ASN A 139 16.96 -27.24 -8.82
CA ASN A 139 18.19 -26.48 -8.51
C ASN A 139 18.62 -25.53 -9.63
N GLY A 140 18.08 -25.70 -10.83
CA GLY A 140 18.56 -25.06 -12.05
C GLY A 140 19.65 -25.88 -12.75
N ASP A 141 19.92 -25.52 -14.00
CA ASP A 141 21.04 -26.05 -14.80
C ASP A 141 22.28 -25.14 -14.76
N GLY A 142 22.21 -24.02 -14.05
CA GLY A 142 23.24 -22.99 -14.00
C GLY A 142 23.06 -21.87 -15.04
N ASP A 143 22.12 -22.00 -15.97
CA ASP A 143 21.70 -20.92 -16.85
C ASP A 143 20.80 -19.95 -16.08
N PRO A 144 21.08 -18.62 -16.07
CA PRO A 144 20.18 -17.63 -15.50
C PRO A 144 18.75 -17.66 -16.07
N ALA A 145 18.55 -18.17 -17.29
CA ALA A 145 17.23 -18.38 -17.89
C ALA A 145 16.47 -19.57 -17.26
N ASN A 146 17.19 -20.53 -16.68
CA ASN A 146 16.65 -21.72 -16.03
C ASN A 146 17.17 -21.85 -14.59
N PRO A 147 16.84 -20.88 -13.71
CA PRO A 147 17.45 -20.81 -12.38
C PRO A 147 16.89 -21.88 -11.40
N GLY A 148 15.89 -22.65 -11.84
CA GLY A 148 15.24 -23.68 -11.03
C GLY A 148 14.19 -23.15 -10.05
N LEU A 149 13.46 -24.09 -9.45
CA LEU A 149 12.42 -23.79 -8.48
C LEU A 149 12.95 -23.06 -7.23
N LEU A 150 14.13 -23.45 -6.72
CA LEU A 150 14.72 -22.83 -5.53
C LEU A 150 14.98 -21.34 -5.72
N ALA A 151 15.65 -20.98 -6.82
CA ALA A 151 15.91 -19.57 -7.12
C ALA A 151 14.61 -18.79 -7.37
N GLY A 152 13.62 -19.43 -8.01
CA GLY A 152 12.28 -18.85 -8.18
C GLY A 152 11.57 -18.57 -6.84
N ALA A 153 11.65 -19.50 -5.89
CA ALA A 153 11.08 -19.34 -4.55
C ALA A 153 11.79 -18.23 -3.76
N GLN A 154 13.13 -18.17 -3.83
CA GLN A 154 13.92 -17.10 -3.23
C GLN A 154 13.56 -15.73 -3.84
N ALA A 155 13.48 -15.64 -5.17
CA ALA A 155 13.11 -14.41 -5.86
C ALA A 155 11.70 -13.93 -5.49
N LEU A 156 10.76 -14.85 -5.33
CA LEU A 156 9.43 -14.53 -4.81
C LEU A 156 9.50 -13.98 -3.39
N SER A 157 10.27 -14.63 -2.51
CA SER A 157 10.50 -14.16 -1.14
C SER A 157 11.05 -12.74 -1.11
N ASP A 158 12.13 -12.49 -1.84
CA ASP A 158 12.76 -11.16 -1.95
C ASP A 158 11.77 -10.12 -2.48
N GLY A 159 10.98 -10.47 -3.51
CA GLY A 159 9.93 -9.62 -4.04
C GLY A 159 8.84 -9.29 -3.02
N THR A 160 8.45 -10.24 -2.17
CA THR A 160 7.47 -10.01 -1.10
C THR A 160 8.02 -9.15 0.03
N VAL A 161 9.31 -9.27 0.35
CA VAL A 161 10.01 -8.35 1.29
C VAL A 161 9.98 -6.92 0.74
N GLN A 162 10.29 -6.73 -0.54
CA GLN A 162 10.25 -5.43 -1.19
C GLN A 162 8.83 -4.84 -1.22
N LEU A 163 7.83 -5.65 -1.54
CA LEU A 163 6.42 -5.25 -1.52
C LEU A 163 6.00 -4.81 -0.11
N SER A 164 6.37 -5.57 0.92
CA SER A 164 6.09 -5.25 2.32
C SER A 164 6.72 -3.92 2.74
N ALA A 165 7.99 -3.70 2.38
CA ALA A 165 8.67 -2.44 2.62
C ALA A 165 7.98 -1.26 1.89
N GLY A 166 7.56 -1.46 0.64
CA GLY A 166 6.80 -0.46 -0.12
C GLY A 166 5.44 -0.13 0.51
N ALA A 167 4.71 -1.15 0.96
CA ALA A 167 3.44 -0.97 1.66
C ALA A 167 3.62 -0.21 2.99
N GLY A 168 4.69 -0.49 3.73
CA GLY A 168 5.05 0.25 4.95
C GLY A 168 5.32 1.73 4.68
N LYS A 169 6.03 2.05 3.59
CA LYS A 169 6.25 3.44 3.15
C LYS A 169 4.94 4.14 2.77
N LEU A 170 4.05 3.46 2.05
CA LEU A 170 2.74 4.00 1.68
C LEU A 170 1.88 4.29 2.91
N GLN A 171 1.87 3.38 3.88
CA GLN A 171 1.17 3.57 5.15
C GLN A 171 1.71 4.81 5.89
N ALA A 172 3.03 4.93 6.03
CA ALA A 172 3.66 6.07 6.69
C ALA A 172 3.31 7.41 6.01
N GLY A 173 3.42 7.48 4.67
CA GLY A 173 3.04 8.68 3.91
C GLY A 173 1.56 9.02 4.02
N SER A 174 0.68 8.02 4.08
CA SER A 174 -0.75 8.22 4.29
C SER A 174 -1.06 8.78 5.67
N SER A 175 -0.35 8.33 6.72
CA SER A 175 -0.44 8.89 8.06
C SER A 175 0.03 10.34 8.11
N GLN A 176 1.15 10.67 7.46
CA GLN A 176 1.63 12.05 7.35
C GLN A 176 0.63 12.96 6.63
N LEU A 177 0.01 12.48 5.55
CA LEU A 177 -1.04 13.22 4.84
C LEU A 177 -2.27 13.45 5.73
N ALA A 178 -2.67 12.46 6.53
CA ALA A 178 -3.76 12.59 7.49
C ALA A 178 -3.46 13.67 8.55
N GLU A 179 -2.26 13.66 9.11
CA GLU A 179 -1.82 14.68 10.07
C GLU A 179 -1.79 16.08 9.44
N GLY A 180 -1.24 16.22 8.24
CA GLY A 180 -1.17 17.49 7.52
C GLY A 180 -2.56 18.07 7.21
N THR A 181 -3.49 17.22 6.79
CA THR A 181 -4.89 17.66 6.56
C THR A 181 -5.65 17.95 7.84
N GLY A 182 -5.32 17.29 8.96
CA GLY A 182 -5.77 17.66 10.30
C GLY A 182 -5.37 19.09 10.65
N LYS A 183 -4.08 19.41 10.51
CA LYS A 183 -3.54 20.76 10.75
C LYS A 183 -4.17 21.82 9.85
N LEU A 184 -4.37 21.50 8.56
CA LEU A 184 -5.03 22.42 7.63
C LEU A 184 -6.49 22.70 8.05
N ALA A 185 -7.22 21.67 8.49
CA ALA A 185 -8.59 21.84 8.98
C ALA A 185 -8.65 22.72 10.24
N GLU A 186 -7.73 22.53 11.18
CA GLU A 186 -7.59 23.40 12.36
C GLU A 186 -7.26 24.84 11.99
N GLY A 187 -6.35 25.05 11.03
CA GLY A 187 -6.00 26.37 10.52
C GLY A 187 -7.18 27.08 9.87
N ASN A 188 -7.97 26.38 9.06
CA ASN A 188 -9.19 26.92 8.46
C ASN A 188 -10.24 27.29 9.52
N GLY A 189 -10.40 26.47 10.58
CA GLY A 189 -11.29 26.81 11.69
C GLY A 189 -10.88 28.12 12.39
N LYS A 190 -9.58 28.29 12.66
CA LYS A 190 -9.06 29.55 13.23
C LYS A 190 -9.27 30.75 12.31
N LEU A 191 -9.13 30.57 11.00
CA LEU A 191 -9.37 31.62 10.01
C LEU A 191 -10.85 32.03 9.96
N ASP A 192 -11.75 31.05 10.02
CA ASP A 192 -13.20 31.28 10.07
C ASP A 192 -13.58 32.05 11.36
N ASP A 193 -13.12 31.58 12.52
CA ASP A 193 -13.30 32.26 13.81
C ASP A 193 -12.77 33.70 13.78
N GLY A 194 -11.59 33.91 13.20
CA GLY A 194 -10.97 35.23 13.06
C GLY A 194 -11.76 36.15 12.13
N SER A 195 -12.30 35.60 11.03
CA SER A 195 -13.15 36.33 10.09
C SER A 195 -14.49 36.71 10.74
N GLY A 196 -15.09 35.82 11.52
CA GLY A 196 -16.28 36.10 12.32
C GLY A 196 -16.05 37.23 13.32
N LYS A 197 -14.96 37.17 14.09
CA LYS A 197 -14.58 38.24 15.02
C LYS A 197 -14.31 39.57 14.32
N LEU A 198 -13.69 39.56 13.14
CA LEU A 198 -13.47 40.77 12.34
C LEU A 198 -14.80 41.37 11.87
N ALA A 199 -15.74 40.54 11.41
CA ALA A 199 -17.06 40.99 11.00
C ALA A 199 -17.85 41.60 12.17
N GLU A 200 -17.85 40.95 13.33
CA GLU A 200 -18.44 41.48 14.57
C GLU A 200 -17.80 42.81 14.99
N GLY A 201 -16.46 42.86 14.95
CA GLY A 201 -15.67 44.05 15.25
C GLY A 201 -15.93 45.21 14.29
N ALA A 202 -16.18 44.93 13.01
CA ALA A 202 -16.55 45.94 12.01
C ALA A 202 -18.01 46.42 12.16
N GLY A 203 -18.91 45.57 12.65
CA GLY A 203 -20.31 45.91 12.90
C GLY A 203 -20.49 46.97 14.01
N SER A 204 -19.63 46.97 15.02
CA SER A 204 -19.74 47.92 16.14
C SER A 204 -19.46 49.39 15.74
N PRO A 205 -18.36 49.73 15.05
CA PRO A 205 -18.14 51.06 14.48
C PRO A 205 -19.19 51.44 13.44
N ALA A 206 -19.67 50.51 12.61
CA ALA A 206 -20.72 50.79 11.64
C ALA A 206 -22.01 51.26 12.35
N ASN A 207 -22.44 50.52 13.38
CA ASN A 207 -23.59 50.90 14.20
C ASN A 207 -23.35 52.23 14.93
N GLY A 208 -22.15 52.44 15.49
CA GLY A 208 -21.78 53.69 16.14
C GLY A 208 -21.80 54.90 15.19
N ASN A 209 -21.32 54.74 13.96
CA ASN A 209 -21.40 55.77 12.93
C ASN A 209 -22.84 56.08 12.53
N SER A 210 -23.71 55.06 12.42
CA SER A 210 -25.14 55.27 12.17
C SER A 210 -25.82 56.02 13.30
N GLN A 211 -25.48 55.72 14.56
CA GLN A 211 -25.97 56.45 15.73
C GLN A 211 -25.47 57.89 15.76
N LEU A 212 -24.19 58.11 15.44
CA LEU A 212 -23.60 59.45 15.36
C LEU A 212 -24.30 60.27 14.27
N ALA A 213 -24.52 59.70 13.09
CA ALA A 213 -25.25 60.35 12.00
C ALA A 213 -26.66 60.75 12.45
N ALA A 214 -27.42 59.82 13.03
CA ALA A 214 -28.77 60.08 13.54
C ALA A 214 -28.78 61.18 14.63
N GLY A 215 -27.81 61.15 15.54
CA GLY A 215 -27.67 62.17 16.57
C GLY A 215 -27.31 63.55 16.01
N THR A 216 -26.48 63.62 14.96
CA THR A 216 -26.18 64.88 14.28
C THR A 216 -27.38 65.45 13.51
N GLU A 217 -28.21 64.59 12.89
CA GLU A 217 -29.48 65.00 12.28
C GLU A 217 -30.47 65.54 13.33
N GLU A 218 -30.58 64.87 14.48
CA GLU A 218 -31.44 65.32 15.58
C GLU A 218 -30.97 66.68 16.14
N LEU A 219 -29.65 66.85 16.33
CA LEU A 219 -29.08 68.11 16.78
C LEU A 219 -29.36 69.22 15.77
N GLN A 220 -29.17 68.96 14.48
CA GLN A 220 -29.49 69.91 13.42
C GLN A 220 -30.98 70.30 13.45
N ALA A 221 -31.88 69.32 13.60
CA ALA A 221 -33.32 69.56 13.71
C ALA A 221 -33.68 70.41 14.94
N LYS A 222 -33.07 70.14 16.11
CA LYS A 222 -33.27 70.92 17.34
C LYS A 222 -32.71 72.33 17.24
N VAL A 223 -31.51 72.51 16.65
CA VAL A 223 -30.93 73.83 16.40
C VAL A 223 -31.80 74.63 15.42
N ALA A 224 -32.36 74.00 14.39
CA ALA A 224 -33.31 74.62 13.49
C ALA A 224 -34.60 75.05 14.21
N ALA A 225 -35.11 74.25 15.15
CA ALA A 225 -36.28 74.60 15.97
C ALA A 225 -36.01 75.75 16.96
N VAL A 226 -34.77 75.91 17.43
CA VAL A 226 -34.33 77.02 18.30
C VAL A 226 -33.80 78.21 17.49
N SER A 227 -33.86 78.15 16.16
CA SER A 227 -33.39 79.25 15.33
C SER A 227 -34.39 80.43 15.38
N PRO A 228 -33.94 81.67 15.65
CA PRO A 228 -34.82 82.83 15.85
C PRO A 228 -35.83 83.09 14.72
N SER A 229 -35.48 82.71 13.48
CA SER A 229 -36.33 82.83 12.30
C SER A 229 -37.68 82.11 12.41
N SER A 230 -37.79 81.04 13.21
CA SER A 230 -39.04 80.30 13.41
C SER A 230 -40.02 81.04 14.34
N TRP A 231 -39.51 81.79 15.32
CA TRP A 231 -40.30 82.59 16.26
C TRP A 231 -40.65 83.98 15.69
N LEU A 232 -39.89 84.43 14.69
CA LEU A 232 -40.04 85.72 14.02
C LEU A 232 -41.10 85.74 12.90
N ASN A 233 -41.70 84.59 12.54
CA ASN A 233 -42.65 84.47 11.43
C ASN A 233 -44.14 84.51 11.84
N GLY A 234 -44.45 84.76 13.11
CA GLY A 234 -45.84 84.97 13.58
C GLY A 234 -46.18 86.47 13.66
N PRO A 235 -47.39 86.92 13.29
CA PRO A 235 -47.74 88.35 13.31
C PRO A 235 -47.64 88.99 14.70
N ALA A 236 -47.74 88.20 15.77
CA ALA A 236 -47.65 88.68 17.15
C ALA A 236 -46.22 89.07 17.59
N THR A 237 -45.18 88.43 17.06
CA THR A 237 -43.78 88.67 17.49
C THR A 237 -43.15 89.84 16.74
N ALA A 238 -43.53 90.07 15.48
CA ALA A 238 -43.19 91.29 14.76
C ALA A 238 -43.73 92.54 15.48
N LEU A 239 -44.97 92.46 15.99
CA LEU A 239 -45.57 93.55 16.77
C LEU A 239 -44.86 93.79 18.11
N LEU A 240 -44.44 92.72 18.80
CA LEU A 240 -43.66 92.84 20.05
C LEU A 240 -42.29 93.48 19.82
N LEU A 241 -41.57 93.10 18.76
CA LEU A 241 -40.26 93.69 18.44
C LEU A 241 -40.37 95.15 17.99
N VAL A 242 -41.39 95.49 17.20
CA VAL A 242 -41.68 96.89 16.84
C VAL A 242 -42.04 97.69 18.09
N ALA A 243 -42.86 97.15 19.00
CA ALA A 243 -43.19 97.81 20.26
C ALA A 243 -41.96 98.01 21.16
N LEU A 244 -41.04 97.04 21.22
CA LEU A 244 -39.82 97.11 22.02
C LEU A 244 -38.79 98.10 21.45
N LEU A 245 -38.65 98.15 20.11
CA LEU A 245 -37.82 99.14 19.42
C LEU A 245 -38.38 100.55 19.53
N LEU A 246 -39.71 100.72 19.45
CA LEU A 246 -40.36 102.01 19.68
C LEU A 246 -40.19 102.47 21.13
N ALA A 247 -40.31 101.57 22.10
CA ALA A 247 -40.08 101.89 23.52
C ALA A 247 -38.61 102.30 23.79
N ALA A 248 -37.64 101.60 23.18
CA ALA A 248 -36.22 101.95 23.28
C ALA A 248 -35.92 103.31 22.58
N GLY A 249 -36.53 103.57 21.42
CA GLY A 249 -36.42 104.85 20.72
C GLY A 249 -37.00 106.03 21.51
N VAL A 250 -38.15 105.84 22.18
CA VAL A 250 -38.77 106.84 23.05
C VAL A 250 -37.90 107.11 24.28
N ALA A 251 -37.32 106.08 24.89
CA ALA A 251 -36.41 106.24 26.02
C ALA A 251 -35.13 107.02 25.62
N ALA A 252 -34.54 106.72 24.46
CA ALA A 252 -33.38 107.44 23.94
C ALA A 252 -33.71 108.92 23.63
N PHE A 253 -34.88 109.19 23.05
CA PHE A 253 -35.35 110.54 22.76
C PHE A 253 -35.56 111.38 24.03
N LEU A 254 -36.13 110.80 25.09
CA LEU A 254 -36.32 111.49 26.37
C LEU A 254 -34.98 111.81 27.07
N VAL A 255 -33.98 110.93 26.96
CA VAL A 255 -32.62 111.18 27.50
C VAL A 255 -31.90 112.28 26.72
N LEU A 256 -32.02 112.31 25.40
CA LEU A 256 -31.45 113.37 24.54
C LEU A 256 -32.11 114.74 24.79
N ARG A 257 -33.43 114.77 25.00
CA ARG A 257 -34.19 115.98 25.33
C ARG A 257 -33.83 116.54 26.71
N ARG A 258 -33.51 115.68 27.68
CA ARG A 258 -33.06 116.10 29.03
C ARG A 258 -31.67 116.72 29.02
N ARG A 259 -30.83 116.39 28.03
CA ARG A 259 -29.50 117.00 27.82
C ARG A 259 -29.52 118.36 27.13
N SER A 260 -30.57 118.68 26.38
CA SER A 260 -30.68 119.92 25.59
C SER A 260 -31.34 121.09 26.34
N ALA A 261 -31.79 120.91 27.59
CA ALA A 261 -32.48 121.92 28.40
C ALA A 261 -31.72 122.33 29.68
N ARG A 262 -30.49 122.85 29.56
CA ARG A 262 -29.81 123.64 30.60
C ARG A 262 -29.04 124.84 30.02
N PRO A 263 -29.57 126.07 30.22
CA PRO A 263 -28.77 127.25 30.59
C PRO A 263 -29.36 127.92 31.86
N GLY A 264 -28.63 128.52 32.82
CA GLY A 264 -27.21 128.91 32.95
C GLY A 264 -26.87 129.37 34.39
N THR A 265 -25.85 130.24 34.52
CA THR A 265 -25.24 130.95 35.68
C THR A 265 -24.32 130.13 36.60
N ASP A 266 -23.04 130.47 36.84
CA ASP A 266 -22.27 131.72 36.57
C ASP A 266 -21.28 131.63 35.40
#